data_AF-A0A7V9Q5F7-F1
#
_entry.id   AF-A0A7V9Q5F7-F1
#
_cell.length_a   1.000
_cell.length_b   1.000
_cell.length_c   1.000
_cell.angle_alpha   90.00
_cell.angle_beta   90.00
_cell.angle_gamma   90.00
#
_symmetry.space_group_name_H-M   'P 1'
#
loop_
_entity.id
_entity.type
_entity.pdbx_description
1 polymer ?
#
loop_
_entity_poly.entity_id
_entity_poly.type
_entity_poly.pdbx_seq_one_letter_code
_entity_poly.pdbx_strand_id
1 'polypeptide(L)'
;KRWLRAPALDTIVSFGSVLLITGCFMVLGAAVLHPNHLVPGNDDLYSKQSQFLAVIHPALVTLYKAGIFFAIFGVIYAAFELYTRTAYEPLRALWPQREWNLKKLRLWVVLYSGLGGLAILWSGAQTVTIAKYVSPFSGVLGCGLWCLAMIWVERTQLPRVYRMKDLLLLLTIIAGITMTIIGGYVTVRSWTN
;
A
#
# COMPACT_ATOMS: atom_id res chain seq x y z
N LYS A 1 23.99 16.96 -1.59
CA LYS A 1 22.60 17.31 -1.17
C LYS A 1 21.65 17.62 -2.34
N ARG A 2 22.11 18.18 -3.48
CA ARG A 2 21.23 18.51 -4.63
C ARG A 2 20.51 17.28 -5.21
N TRP A 3 21.18 16.11 -5.22
CA TRP A 3 20.60 14.82 -5.58
C TRP A 3 19.46 14.34 -4.67
N LEU A 4 19.29 14.90 -3.46
CA LEU A 4 18.17 14.54 -2.57
C LEU A 4 16.88 15.28 -2.94
N ARG A 5 16.98 16.36 -3.72
CA ARG A 5 15.81 17.17 -4.10
C ARG A 5 14.92 16.44 -5.09
N ALA A 6 15.51 15.69 -6.02
CA ALA A 6 14.77 14.89 -6.99
C ALA A 6 13.87 13.83 -6.31
N PRO A 7 14.40 12.91 -5.47
CA PRO A 7 13.57 11.94 -4.76
C PRO A 7 12.60 12.59 -3.76
N ALA A 8 12.97 13.71 -3.14
CA ALA A 8 12.04 14.44 -2.27
C ALA A 8 10.85 15.01 -3.04
N LEU A 9 11.09 15.62 -4.20
CA LEU A 9 10.02 16.15 -5.06
C LEU A 9 9.13 15.02 -5.58
N ASP A 10 9.74 13.93 -6.06
CA ASP A 10 9.02 12.74 -6.52
C ASP A 10 8.09 12.17 -5.43
N THR A 11 8.61 12.05 -4.20
CA THR A 11 7.83 11.59 -3.04
C THR A 11 6.68 12.55 -2.72
N ILE A 12 6.94 13.86 -2.65
CA ILE A 12 5.92 14.87 -2.32
C ILE A 12 4.81 14.89 -3.37
N VAL A 13 5.16 14.89 -4.65
CA VAL A 13 4.18 14.90 -5.74
C VAL A 13 3.37 13.61 -5.76
N SER A 14 4.02 12.46 -5.58
CA SER A 14 3.35 11.16 -5.56
C SER A 14 2.36 11.04 -4.39
N PHE A 15 2.80 11.30 -3.16
CA PHE A 15 1.92 11.23 -1.98
C PHE A 15 0.85 12.33 -2.01
N GLY A 16 1.16 13.52 -2.51
CA GLY A 16 0.18 14.59 -2.71
C GLY A 16 -0.92 14.17 -3.69
N SER A 17 -0.54 13.53 -4.80
CA SER A 17 -1.49 13.00 -5.79
C SER A 17 -2.36 11.89 -5.21
N VAL A 18 -1.76 10.95 -4.45
CA VAL A 18 -2.52 9.90 -3.76
C VAL A 18 -3.51 10.47 -2.78
N LEU A 19 -3.13 11.46 -1.98
CA LEU A 19 -4.03 12.15 -1.03
C LEU A 19 -5.19 12.84 -1.74
N LEU A 20 -4.90 13.57 -2.82
CA LEU A 20 -5.91 14.27 -3.60
C LEU A 20 -6.92 13.28 -4.21
N ILE A 21 -6.42 12.25 -4.90
CA ILE A 21 -7.27 11.24 -5.53
C ILE A 21 -8.11 10.53 -4.47
N THR A 22 -7.49 10.07 -3.38
CA THR A 22 -8.21 9.42 -2.28
C THR A 22 -9.30 10.33 -1.69
N GLY A 23 -9.00 11.61 -1.50
CA GLY A 23 -9.96 12.63 -1.08
C GLY A 23 -11.16 12.74 -2.01
N CYS A 24 -10.91 12.85 -3.32
CA CYS A 24 -11.98 12.88 -4.33
C CYS A 24 -12.86 11.63 -4.28
N PHE A 25 -12.27 10.43 -4.18
CA PHE A 25 -13.02 9.18 -4.08
C PHE A 25 -13.86 9.09 -2.80
N MET A 26 -13.34 9.58 -1.67
CA MET A 26 -14.09 9.64 -0.42
C MET A 26 -15.30 10.58 -0.52
N VAL A 27 -15.09 11.79 -1.07
CA VAL A 27 -16.16 12.79 -1.24
C VAL A 27 -17.23 12.28 -2.21
N LEU A 28 -16.83 11.70 -3.34
CA LEU A 28 -17.77 11.12 -4.31
C LEU A 28 -18.51 9.91 -3.74
N GLY A 29 -17.83 9.08 -2.93
CA GLY A 29 -18.45 8.01 -2.17
C GLY A 29 -19.58 8.50 -1.26
N ALA A 30 -19.33 9.58 -0.52
CA ALA A 30 -20.32 10.19 0.37
C ALA A 30 -21.44 10.93 -0.39
N ALA A 31 -21.14 11.57 -1.53
CA ALA A 31 -22.12 12.36 -2.26
C ALA A 31 -23.01 11.54 -3.21
N VAL A 32 -22.49 10.45 -3.78
CA VAL A 32 -23.18 9.68 -4.84
C VAL A 32 -23.58 8.28 -4.36
N LEU A 33 -22.69 7.56 -3.68
CA LEU A 33 -22.94 6.16 -3.30
C LEU A 33 -23.78 6.07 -2.01
N HIS A 34 -23.50 6.92 -1.02
CA HIS A 34 -24.20 6.92 0.27
C HIS A 34 -25.70 7.21 0.15
N PRO A 35 -26.18 8.25 -0.60
CA PRO A 35 -27.61 8.52 -0.72
C PRO A 35 -28.39 7.40 -1.42
N ASN A 36 -27.72 6.65 -2.30
CA ASN A 36 -28.31 5.55 -3.05
C ASN A 36 -28.19 4.20 -2.31
N HIS A 37 -27.69 4.18 -1.07
CA HIS A 37 -27.42 2.98 -0.27
C HIS A 37 -26.60 1.92 -1.02
N LEU A 38 -25.74 2.38 -1.94
CA LEU A 38 -24.87 1.51 -2.74
C LEU A 38 -23.62 1.19 -1.94
N VAL A 39 -23.79 0.32 -0.94
CA VAL A 39 -22.66 -0.25 -0.20
C VAL A 39 -21.94 -1.20 -1.15
N PRO A 40 -20.65 -0.96 -1.46
CA PRO A 40 -19.93 -1.82 -2.37
C PRO A 40 -19.83 -3.25 -1.80
N GLY A 41 -20.44 -4.20 -2.49
CA GLY A 41 -20.33 -5.63 -2.20
C GLY A 41 -19.11 -6.26 -2.88
N ASN A 42 -18.74 -7.46 -2.43
CA ASN A 42 -17.53 -8.23 -2.74
C ASN A 42 -16.89 -8.00 -4.12
N ASP A 43 -17.63 -8.23 -5.20
CA ASP A 43 -17.07 -8.19 -6.57
C ASP A 43 -17.46 -6.92 -7.34
N ASP A 44 -18.31 -6.08 -6.74
CA ASP A 44 -18.90 -4.92 -7.39
C ASP A 44 -18.27 -3.59 -6.91
N LEU A 45 -17.17 -3.65 -6.16
CA LEU A 45 -16.51 -2.44 -5.64
C LEU A 45 -16.22 -1.44 -6.77
N TYR A 46 -15.56 -1.91 -7.82
CA TYR A 46 -15.19 -1.05 -8.95
C TYR A 46 -16.38 -0.66 -9.82
N SER A 47 -17.37 -1.53 -10.00
CA SER A 47 -18.55 -1.16 -10.80
C SER A 47 -19.49 -0.21 -10.05
N LYS A 48 -19.61 -0.31 -8.71
CA LYS A 48 -20.25 0.73 -7.90
C LYS A 48 -19.47 2.04 -7.92
N GLN A 49 -18.13 2.01 -7.79
CA GLN A 49 -17.31 3.22 -7.91
C GLN A 49 -17.42 3.88 -9.29
N SER A 50 -17.59 3.10 -10.35
CA SER A 50 -17.74 3.66 -11.70
C SER A 50 -19.00 4.52 -11.87
N GLN A 51 -19.99 4.37 -10.97
CA GLN A 51 -21.21 5.17 -11.00
C GLN A 51 -20.98 6.66 -10.72
N PHE A 52 -19.88 7.03 -10.05
CA PHE A 52 -19.49 8.44 -9.90
C PHE A 52 -19.41 9.16 -11.24
N LEU A 53 -18.90 8.44 -12.25
CA LEU A 53 -18.63 8.98 -13.58
C LEU A 53 -19.83 8.80 -14.52
N ALA A 54 -20.69 7.82 -14.24
CA ALA A 54 -21.94 7.62 -14.98
C ALA A 54 -22.90 8.82 -14.83
N VAL A 55 -22.86 9.52 -13.70
CA VAL A 55 -23.63 10.77 -13.47
C VAL A 55 -23.21 11.88 -14.44
N ILE A 56 -21.94 11.90 -14.86
CA ILE A 56 -21.40 12.91 -15.77
C ILE A 56 -21.63 12.50 -17.23
N HIS A 57 -21.09 11.34 -17.63
CA HIS A 57 -21.27 10.82 -18.99
C HIS A 57 -20.88 9.33 -19.08
N PRO A 58 -21.69 8.47 -19.74
CA PRO A 58 -21.50 7.02 -19.74
C PRO A 58 -20.15 6.55 -20.32
N ALA A 59 -19.55 7.28 -21.28
CA ALA A 59 -18.24 6.91 -21.83
C ALA A 59 -17.10 6.96 -20.79
N LEU A 60 -17.23 7.77 -19.73
CA LEU A 60 -16.20 7.86 -18.68
C LEU A 60 -16.14 6.58 -17.83
N VAL A 61 -17.23 5.78 -17.80
CA VAL A 61 -17.24 4.47 -17.15
C VAL A 61 -16.23 3.53 -17.80
N THR A 62 -16.20 3.51 -19.14
CA THR A 62 -15.24 2.68 -19.89
C THR A 62 -13.81 3.15 -19.69
N LEU A 63 -13.59 4.47 -19.72
CA LEU A 63 -12.28 5.07 -19.44
C LEU A 63 -11.79 4.73 -18.02
N TYR A 64 -12.68 4.76 -17.04
CA TYR A 64 -12.37 4.41 -15.66
C TYR A 64 -12.00 2.94 -15.50
N LYS A 65 -12.74 2.02 -16.14
CA LYS A 65 -12.41 0.59 -16.15
C LYS A 65 -11.03 0.34 -16.78
N ALA A 66 -10.71 1.02 -17.88
CA ALA A 66 -9.38 0.95 -18.48
C ALA A 66 -8.30 1.51 -17.54
N GLY A 67 -8.58 2.62 -16.86
CA GLY A 67 -7.68 3.20 -15.85
C GLY A 67 -7.39 2.25 -14.69
N ILE A 68 -8.43 1.60 -14.13
CA ILE A 68 -8.26 0.58 -13.09
C ILE A 68 -7.38 -0.57 -13.57
N PHE A 69 -7.60 -1.04 -14.80
CA PHE A 69 -6.78 -2.11 -15.38
C PHE A 69 -5.28 -1.73 -15.40
N PHE A 70 -4.95 -0.54 -15.91
CA PHE A 70 -3.56 -0.07 -15.92
C PHE A 70 -2.99 0.16 -14.50
N ALA A 71 -3.82 0.65 -13.57
CA ALA A 71 -3.40 0.84 -12.18
C ALA A 71 -3.07 -0.51 -11.50
N ILE A 72 -3.93 -1.51 -11.64
CA ILE A 72 -3.71 -2.86 -11.09
C ILE A 72 -2.45 -3.46 -11.71
N PHE A 73 -2.27 -3.35 -13.02
CA PHE A 73 -1.08 -3.85 -13.70
C PHE A 73 0.21 -3.21 -13.14
N GLY A 74 0.22 -1.89 -12.95
CA GLY A 74 1.35 -1.18 -12.36
C GLY A 74 1.67 -1.65 -10.93
N VAL A 75 0.65 -1.86 -10.11
CA VAL A 75 0.81 -2.36 -8.73
C VAL A 75 1.38 -3.78 -8.72
N ILE A 76 0.88 -4.68 -9.58
CA ILE A 76 1.37 -6.06 -9.68
C ILE A 76 2.86 -6.08 -10.05
N TYR A 77 3.25 -5.30 -11.07
CA TYR A 77 4.65 -5.22 -11.49
C TYR A 77 5.55 -4.68 -10.36
N ALA A 78 5.14 -3.59 -9.73
CA ALA A 78 5.88 -2.99 -8.62
C ALA A 78 5.99 -3.93 -7.41
N ALA A 79 4.91 -4.64 -7.08
CA ALA A 79 4.85 -5.55 -5.95
C ALA A 79 5.82 -6.72 -6.10
N PHE A 80 5.88 -7.37 -7.26
CA PHE A 80 6.81 -8.50 -7.46
C PHE A 80 8.27 -8.07 -7.39
N GLU A 81 8.61 -6.92 -7.94
CA GLU A 81 9.98 -6.41 -7.86
C GLU A 81 10.33 -5.99 -6.43
N LEU A 82 9.40 -5.33 -5.74
CA LEU A 82 9.57 -4.92 -4.34
C LEU A 82 9.75 -6.13 -3.42
N TYR A 83 8.82 -7.09 -3.43
CA TYR A 83 8.87 -8.27 -2.57
C TYR A 83 10.09 -9.14 -2.82
N THR A 84 10.54 -9.24 -4.08
CA THR A 84 11.77 -9.97 -4.40
C THR A 84 12.98 -9.34 -3.71
N ARG A 85 13.12 -8.01 -3.78
CA ARG A 85 14.27 -7.30 -3.18
C ARG A 85 14.18 -7.24 -1.66
N THR A 86 12.99 -6.97 -1.12
CA THR A 86 12.76 -6.92 0.33
C THR A 86 12.83 -8.30 0.98
N ALA A 87 12.64 -9.39 0.25
CA ALA A 87 12.98 -10.73 0.73
C ALA A 87 14.48 -11.01 0.62
N TYR A 88 15.12 -10.61 -0.49
CA TYR A 88 16.54 -10.90 -0.74
C TYR A 88 17.48 -10.30 0.30
N GLU A 89 17.30 -9.03 0.64
CA GLU A 89 18.23 -8.32 1.53
C GLU A 89 18.24 -8.88 2.97
N PRO A 90 17.09 -9.10 3.64
CA PRO A 90 17.06 -9.72 4.96
C PRO A 90 17.53 -11.18 4.92
N LEU A 91 17.17 -11.97 3.91
CA LEU A 91 17.60 -13.36 3.80
C LEU A 91 19.12 -13.48 3.68
N ARG A 92 19.74 -12.59 2.91
CA ARG A 92 21.21 -12.49 2.81
C ARG A 92 21.85 -12.06 4.13
N ALA A 93 21.23 -11.15 4.88
CA ALA A 93 21.73 -10.71 6.18
C ALA A 93 21.58 -11.79 7.26
N LEU A 94 20.49 -12.56 7.26
CA LEU A 94 20.20 -13.62 8.22
C LEU A 94 21.02 -14.89 7.96
N TRP A 95 21.24 -15.24 6.68
CA TRP A 95 22.04 -16.39 6.26
C TRP A 95 23.17 -15.99 5.32
N PRO A 96 24.23 -15.35 5.85
CA PRO A 96 25.35 -14.86 5.04
C PRO A 96 26.19 -15.98 4.43
N GLN A 97 26.14 -17.19 5.00
CA GLN A 97 26.88 -18.36 4.52
C GLN A 97 26.25 -19.00 3.26
N ARG A 98 25.01 -18.64 2.92
CA ARG A 98 24.32 -19.19 1.75
C ARG A 98 24.45 -18.22 0.58
N GLU A 99 24.82 -18.74 -0.59
CA GLU A 99 24.75 -17.97 -1.82
C GLU A 99 23.29 -17.82 -2.27
N TRP A 100 22.78 -16.60 -2.15
CA TRP A 100 21.43 -16.26 -2.59
C TRP A 100 21.46 -15.85 -4.07
N ASN A 101 20.71 -16.57 -4.90
CA ASN A 101 20.52 -16.18 -6.30
C ASN A 101 19.18 -15.43 -6.45
N LEU A 102 19.25 -14.15 -6.80
CA LEU A 102 18.10 -13.27 -6.95
C LEU A 102 17.07 -13.81 -7.96
N LYS A 103 17.51 -14.43 -9.06
CA LYS A 103 16.59 -14.98 -10.09
C LYS A 103 15.78 -16.15 -9.54
N LYS A 104 16.42 -17.04 -8.78
CA LYS A 104 15.74 -18.17 -8.14
C LYS A 104 14.77 -17.67 -7.07
N LEU A 105 15.19 -16.74 -6.23
CA LEU A 105 14.33 -16.15 -5.20
C LEU A 105 13.12 -15.43 -5.82
N ARG A 106 13.33 -14.67 -6.90
CA ARG A 106 12.25 -14.01 -7.66
C ARG A 106 11.20 -15.01 -8.09
N LEU A 107 11.62 -16.13 -8.70
CA LEU A 107 10.69 -17.18 -9.12
C LEU A 107 9.89 -17.71 -7.92
N TRP A 108 10.54 -18.00 -6.79
CA TRP A 108 9.85 -18.47 -5.58
C TRP A 108 8.87 -17.44 -5.01
N VAL A 109 9.24 -16.17 -4.97
CA VAL A 109 8.37 -15.07 -4.49
C VAL A 109 7.16 -14.93 -5.42
N VAL A 110 7.36 -14.93 -6.74
CA VAL A 110 6.27 -14.84 -7.72
C VAL A 110 5.37 -16.07 -7.65
N LEU A 111 5.93 -17.29 -7.54
CA LEU A 111 5.15 -18.52 -7.40
C LEU A 111 4.36 -18.51 -6.10
N TYR A 112 4.97 -18.14 -4.97
CA TYR A 112 4.28 -18.02 -3.69
C TYR A 112 3.12 -17.03 -3.76
N SER A 113 3.34 -15.83 -4.28
CA SER A 113 2.30 -14.80 -4.41
C SER A 113 1.21 -15.20 -5.41
N GLY A 114 1.59 -15.81 -6.54
CA GLY A 114 0.65 -16.25 -7.58
C GLY A 114 -0.21 -17.43 -7.13
N LEU A 115 0.42 -18.46 -6.55
CA LEU A 115 -0.28 -19.63 -6.00
C LEU A 115 -1.14 -19.24 -4.79
N GLY A 116 -0.64 -18.36 -3.92
CA GLY A 116 -1.42 -17.83 -2.80
C GLY A 116 -2.65 -17.05 -3.27
N GLY A 117 -2.49 -16.20 -4.29
CA GLY A 117 -3.61 -15.50 -4.92
C GLY A 117 -4.63 -16.45 -5.55
N LEU A 118 -4.17 -17.48 -6.26
CA LEU A 118 -5.04 -18.51 -6.84
C LEU A 118 -5.79 -19.32 -5.77
N ALA A 119 -5.11 -19.69 -4.69
CA ALA A 119 -5.75 -20.41 -3.58
C ALA A 119 -6.83 -19.56 -2.90
N ILE A 120 -6.58 -18.25 -2.75
CA ILE A 120 -7.58 -17.30 -2.24
C ILE A 120 -8.76 -17.16 -3.19
N LEU A 121 -8.52 -17.09 -4.50
CA LEU A 121 -9.60 -17.04 -5.49
C LEU A 121 -10.43 -18.33 -5.47
N TRP A 122 -9.78 -19.49 -5.34
CA TRP A 122 -10.47 -20.77 -5.33
C TRP A 122 -11.26 -21.02 -4.04
N SER A 123 -10.86 -20.43 -2.92
CA SER A 123 -11.61 -20.55 -1.67
C SER A 123 -12.95 -19.79 -1.69
N GLY A 124 -13.21 -18.97 -2.72
CA GLY A 124 -14.41 -18.15 -2.81
C GLY A 124 -14.49 -17.06 -1.73
N ALA A 125 -13.37 -16.79 -1.05
CA ALA A 125 -13.31 -15.81 0.01
C ALA A 125 -13.50 -14.40 -0.55
N GLN A 126 -14.35 -13.64 0.13
CA GLN A 126 -14.70 -12.29 -0.27
C GLN A 126 -13.47 -11.38 -0.21
N THR A 127 -13.10 -10.79 -1.35
CA THR A 127 -11.93 -9.90 -1.48
C THR A 127 -12.00 -8.71 -0.52
N VAL A 128 -13.18 -8.13 -0.35
CA VAL A 128 -13.46 -7.03 0.58
C VAL A 128 -13.21 -7.46 2.03
N THR A 129 -13.62 -8.68 2.38
CA THR A 129 -13.42 -9.24 3.73
C THR A 129 -11.94 -9.49 3.99
N ILE A 130 -11.21 -10.05 3.03
CA ILE A 130 -9.75 -10.21 3.14
C ILE A 130 -9.08 -8.84 3.28
N ALA A 131 -9.46 -7.87 2.46
CA ALA A 131 -8.93 -6.52 2.54
C ALA A 131 -9.23 -5.85 3.90
N LYS A 132 -10.41 -6.08 4.50
CA LYS A 132 -10.76 -5.59 5.84
C LYS A 132 -9.79 -6.11 6.90
N TYR A 133 -9.37 -7.36 6.83
CA TYR A 133 -8.45 -7.95 7.81
C TYR A 133 -6.98 -7.61 7.55
N VAL A 134 -6.57 -7.64 6.28
CA VAL A 134 -5.17 -7.48 5.89
C VAL A 134 -4.74 -6.02 5.87
N SER A 135 -5.58 -5.11 5.36
CA SER A 135 -5.18 -3.71 5.13
C SER A 135 -4.81 -2.95 6.42
N PRO A 136 -5.54 -3.09 7.56
CA PRO A 136 -5.12 -2.46 8.81
C PRO A 136 -3.78 -2.98 9.32
N PHE A 137 -3.56 -4.29 9.19
CA PHE A 137 -2.35 -4.96 9.67
C PHE A 137 -1.12 -4.60 8.82
N SER A 138 -1.16 -4.85 7.51
CA SER A 138 -0.01 -4.60 6.65
C SER A 138 0.13 -3.13 6.26
N GLY A 139 -0.98 -2.42 6.12
CA GLY A 139 -1.01 -1.02 5.68
C GLY A 139 -0.74 -0.05 6.82
N VAL A 140 -1.66 0.06 7.77
CA VAL A 140 -1.57 1.11 8.81
C VAL A 140 -0.54 0.76 9.87
N LEU A 141 -0.68 -0.42 10.48
CA LEU A 141 0.24 -0.88 11.53
C LEU A 141 1.65 -1.11 10.97
N GLY A 142 1.75 -1.82 9.84
CA GLY A 142 3.03 -2.05 9.15
C GLY A 142 3.78 -0.75 8.82
N CYS A 143 3.10 0.24 8.21
CA CYS A 143 3.72 1.53 7.94
C CYS A 143 4.14 2.27 9.23
N GLY A 144 3.33 2.23 10.28
CA GLY A 144 3.67 2.83 11.58
C GLY A 144 4.97 2.27 12.17
N LEU A 145 5.07 0.94 12.21
CA LEU A 145 6.29 0.25 12.65
C LEU A 145 7.49 0.56 11.76
N TRP A 146 7.28 0.63 10.43
CA TRP A 146 8.33 0.96 9.49
C TRP A 146 8.84 2.39 9.65
N CYS A 147 7.97 3.37 9.91
CA CYS A 147 8.38 4.74 10.23
C CYS A 147 9.30 4.80 11.44
N LEU A 148 8.98 4.05 12.50
CA LEU A 148 9.82 3.98 13.70
C LEU A 148 11.15 3.26 13.45
N ALA A 149 11.11 2.16 12.69
CA ALA A 149 12.31 1.42 12.29
C ALA A 149 13.25 2.29 11.44
N MET A 150 12.73 3.10 10.53
CA MET A 150 13.53 4.01 9.69
C MET A 150 14.29 5.06 10.51
N ILE A 151 13.70 5.58 11.59
CA ILE A 151 14.39 6.50 12.51
C ILE A 151 15.58 5.81 13.17
N TRP A 152 15.41 4.55 13.59
CA TRP A 152 16.49 3.77 14.17
C TRP A 152 17.60 3.46 13.16
N VAL A 153 17.24 3.04 11.94
CA VAL A 153 18.18 2.80 10.83
C VAL A 153 18.95 4.07 10.51
N GLU A 154 18.29 5.23 10.47
CA GLU A 154 18.96 6.49 10.18
C GLU A 154 20.00 6.87 11.23
N ARG A 155 19.69 6.68 12.52
CA ARG A 155 20.64 7.00 13.60
C ARG A 155 21.84 6.07 13.64
N THR A 156 21.66 4.81 13.24
CA THR A 156 22.70 3.76 13.28
C THR A 156 23.54 3.72 12.00
N GLN A 157 22.93 3.85 10.83
CA GLN A 157 23.58 3.62 9.53
C GLN A 157 23.94 4.91 8.77
N LEU A 158 23.24 6.04 9.01
CA LEU A 158 23.49 7.26 8.22
C LEU A 158 24.49 8.25 8.88
N PRO A 159 25.42 8.83 8.06
CA PRO A 159 26.28 9.92 8.48
C PRO A 159 25.46 11.15 8.91
N ARG A 160 25.95 11.91 9.90
CA ARG A 160 25.26 13.09 10.46
C ARG A 160 24.79 14.11 9.41
N VAL A 161 25.50 14.22 8.28
CA VAL A 161 25.22 15.18 7.20
C VAL A 161 23.94 14.86 6.42
N TYR A 162 23.50 13.59 6.44
CA TYR A 162 22.33 13.08 5.72
C TYR A 162 21.12 12.79 6.61
N ARG A 163 21.24 13.06 7.91
CA ARG A 163 20.13 12.86 8.84
C ARG A 163 19.00 13.85 8.60
N MET A 164 17.79 13.42 8.91
CA MET A 164 16.58 14.25 8.96
C MET A 164 16.82 15.44 9.89
N LYS A 165 16.19 16.56 9.55
CA LYS A 165 16.13 17.72 10.45
C LYS A 165 15.20 17.39 11.63
N ASP A 166 15.40 18.05 12.76
CA ASP A 166 14.65 17.80 14.00
C ASP A 166 13.13 17.90 13.81
N LEU A 167 12.65 18.83 12.97
CA LEU A 167 11.23 18.94 12.63
C LEU A 167 10.72 17.69 11.89
N LEU A 168 11.46 17.20 10.89
CA LEU A 168 11.06 16.03 10.10
C LEU A 168 11.12 14.76 10.95
N LEU A 169 12.12 14.68 11.84
CA LEU A 169 12.21 13.62 12.84
C LEU A 169 10.98 13.61 13.75
N LEU A 170 10.61 14.76 14.32
CA LEU A 170 9.44 14.89 15.19
C LEU A 170 8.15 14.49 14.47
N LEU A 171 7.95 14.98 13.25
CA LEU A 171 6.78 14.60 12.43
C LEU A 171 6.74 13.10 12.14
N THR A 172 7.89 12.48 11.86
CA THR A 172 7.99 11.03 11.60
C THR A 172 7.69 10.22 12.87
N ILE A 173 8.13 10.69 14.04
CA ILE A 173 7.81 10.06 15.33
C ILE A 173 6.30 10.12 15.58
N ILE A 174 5.70 11.31 15.45
CA ILE A 174 4.27 11.51 15.67
C ILE A 174 3.46 10.62 14.71
N ALA A 175 3.80 10.62 13.42
CA ALA A 175 3.15 9.78 12.42
C ALA A 175 3.31 8.28 12.74
N GLY A 176 4.53 7.83 13.06
CA GLY A 176 4.83 6.43 13.38
C GLY A 176 4.06 5.94 14.61
N ILE A 177 4.04 6.72 15.70
CA ILE A 177 3.29 6.39 16.92
C ILE A 177 1.79 6.35 16.63
N THR A 178 1.26 7.40 15.97
CA THR A 178 -0.18 7.50 15.67
C THR A 178 -0.64 6.34 14.80
N MET A 179 0.09 6.02 13.73
CA MET A 179 -0.23 4.90 12.84
C MET A 179 -0.10 3.55 13.55
N THR A 180 0.90 3.38 14.43
CA THR A 180 1.06 2.13 15.19
C THR A 180 -0.10 1.90 16.17
N ILE A 181 -0.49 2.94 16.92
CA ILE A 181 -1.59 2.84 17.88
C ILE A 181 -2.92 2.61 17.16
N ILE A 182 -3.25 3.44 16.18
CA ILE A 182 -4.51 3.33 15.43
C ILE A 182 -4.54 2.02 14.64
N GLY A 183 -3.45 1.68 13.96
CA GLY A 183 -3.33 0.44 13.20
C GLY A 183 -3.48 -0.80 14.09
N GLY A 184 -2.85 -0.80 15.26
CA GLY A 184 -3.00 -1.88 16.24
C GLY A 184 -4.44 -2.02 16.73
N TYR A 185 -5.07 -0.91 17.11
CA TYR A 185 -6.47 -0.89 17.54
C TYR A 185 -7.41 -1.40 16.46
N VAL A 186 -7.30 -0.89 15.22
CA VAL A 186 -8.16 -1.28 14.11
C VAL A 186 -7.91 -2.74 13.71
N THR A 187 -6.66 -3.22 13.76
CA THR A 187 -6.34 -4.63 13.48
C THR A 187 -7.01 -5.55 14.49
N VAL A 188 -6.82 -5.29 15.78
CA VAL A 188 -7.44 -6.08 16.85
C VAL A 188 -8.96 -6.07 16.70
N ARG A 189 -9.56 -4.89 16.53
CA ARG A 189 -11.01 -4.74 16.37
C ARG A 189 -11.54 -5.44 15.13
N SER A 190 -10.77 -5.44 14.04
CA SER A 190 -11.16 -6.12 12.81
C SER A 190 -11.13 -7.63 13.00
N TRP A 191 -10.17 -8.18 13.74
CA TRP A 191 -10.01 -9.63 13.94
C TRP A 191 -11.00 -10.20 14.95
N THR A 192 -11.46 -9.39 15.91
CA THR A 192 -12.42 -9.83 16.93
C THR A 192 -13.89 -9.66 16.53
N ASN A 193 -14.21 -8.91 15.46
CA ASN A 193 -15.58 -8.67 14.97
C ASN A 193 -15.77 -9.10 13.51
#